data_AF-A0A1Y3U9M9-F1
#
_entry.id   AF-A0A1Y3U9M9-F1
#
_cell.length_a   1.000
_cell.length_b   1.000
_cell.length_c   1.000
_cell.angle_alpha   90.00
_cell.angle_beta   90.00
_cell.angle_gamma   90.00
#
_symmetry.space_group_name_H-M   'P 1'
#
loop_
_entity.id
_entity.type
_entity.pdbx_description
1 polymer ?
#
loop_
_entity_poly.entity_id
_entity_poly.type
_entity_poly.pdbx_seq_one_letter_code
_entity_poly.pdbx_strand_id
1 'polypeptide(L)'
;MIEKGSETVKIGVKFCGGCNPGYERSKIVKRICAEFPQVEIEPVREESAYDLILLISGCHAECLSVAAWQQQAPVISIYQEIDYDKIQKYLKDMCGKKS
;
A
#
# COMPACT_ATOMS: atom_id res chain seq x y z
N MET A 1 29.80 -6.23 5.59
CA MET A 1 28.65 -5.53 6.19
C MET A 1 27.98 -4.77 5.06
N ILE A 2 26.84 -5.15 4.50
CA ILE A 2 25.69 -5.91 5.01
C ILE A 2 25.26 -6.89 3.91
N GLU A 3 25.31 -8.19 4.24
CA GLU A 3 24.50 -9.21 3.58
C GLU A 3 23.05 -8.97 3.98
N LYS A 4 22.12 -8.93 3.01
CA LYS A 4 20.88 -9.73 2.96
C LYS A 4 20.22 -9.49 1.61
N GLY A 5 20.03 -10.56 0.84
CA GLY A 5 19.03 -10.59 -0.22
C GLY A 5 17.70 -10.18 0.41
N SER A 6 17.29 -8.96 0.11
CA SER A 6 16.11 -8.33 0.69
C SER A 6 15.07 -8.36 -0.40
N GLU A 7 14.22 -9.39 -0.42
CA GLU A 7 12.96 -9.33 -1.13
C GLU A 7 12.03 -8.41 -0.32
N THR A 8 12.38 -7.13 -0.25
CA THR A 8 11.60 -6.11 0.43
C THR A 8 10.41 -5.80 -0.46
N VAL A 9 9.20 -6.10 0.00
CA VAL A 9 7.98 -5.83 -0.77
C VAL A 9 7.75 -4.33 -0.76
N LYS A 10 7.79 -3.69 -1.93
CA LYS A 10 7.61 -2.24 -2.05
C LYS A 10 6.16 -1.90 -2.32
N ILE A 11 5.58 -1.11 -1.42
CA ILE A 11 4.20 -0.66 -1.51
C ILE A 11 4.15 0.85 -1.70
N GLY A 12 3.64 1.28 -2.84
CA GLY A 12 3.38 2.67 -3.15
C GLY A 12 2.06 3.12 -2.54
N VAL A 13 2.06 4.02 -1.57
CA VAL A 13 0.82 4.57 -1.01
C VAL A 13 0.46 5.90 -1.67
N LYS A 14 -0.81 6.05 -2.06
CA LYS A 14 -1.36 7.30 -2.60
C LYS A 14 -2.60 7.70 -1.81
N PHE A 15 -2.60 8.94 -1.32
CA PHE A 15 -3.72 9.47 -0.58
C PHE A 15 -4.59 10.35 -1.49
N CYS A 16 -5.88 10.05 -1.60
CA CYS A 16 -6.86 10.91 -2.27
C CYS A 16 -7.59 11.76 -1.25
N GLY A 17 -7.75 13.05 -1.54
CA GLY A 17 -8.67 13.91 -0.81
C GLY A 17 -8.13 14.39 0.54
N GLY A 18 -7.81 15.68 0.60
CA GLY A 18 -7.64 16.43 1.85
C GLY A 18 -8.93 16.57 2.68
N CYS A 19 -10.01 15.87 2.31
CA CYS A 19 -11.36 16.01 2.89
C CYS A 19 -11.52 15.44 4.30
N ASN A 20 -10.63 14.53 4.76
CA ASN A 20 -10.75 13.96 6.11
C ASN A 20 -9.44 14.06 6.91
N PRO A 21 -9.24 15.12 7.72
CA PRO A 21 -8.08 15.28 8.59
C PRO A 21 -8.07 14.31 9.79
N GLY A 22 -9.18 13.61 10.06
CA GLY A 22 -9.31 12.65 11.18
C GLY A 22 -9.00 11.19 10.85
N TYR A 23 -8.91 10.81 9.56
CA TYR A 23 -8.42 9.48 9.19
C TYR A 23 -6.92 9.47 9.41
N GLU A 24 -6.46 8.81 10.47
CA GLU A 24 -5.03 8.60 10.71
C GLU A 24 -4.51 7.59 9.68
N ARG A 25 -4.30 8.08 8.46
CA ARG A 25 -3.76 7.33 7.31
C ARG A 25 -2.44 6.65 7.67
N SER A 26 -1.73 7.24 8.65
CA SER A 26 -0.54 6.75 9.32
C SER A 26 -0.75 5.45 10.12
N LYS A 27 -1.95 5.16 10.65
CA LYS A 27 -2.22 3.94 11.45
C LYS A 27 -2.10 2.69 10.61
N ILE A 28 -2.68 2.69 9.40
CA ILE A 28 -2.58 1.55 8.47
C ILE A 28 -1.12 1.30 8.10
N VAL A 29 -0.38 2.36 7.74
CA VAL A 29 1.04 2.26 7.39
C VAL A 29 1.88 1.76 8.57
N LYS A 30 1.68 2.33 9.77
CA LYS A 30 2.37 1.89 10.98
C LYS A 30 2.06 0.43 11.30
N ARG A 31 0.81 0.01 11.14
CA ARG A 31 0.38 -1.36 11.41
C ARG A 31 1.00 -2.35 10.43
N ILE A 32 1.02 -2.04 9.13
CA ILE A 32 1.70 -2.89 8.13
C ILE A 32 3.19 -2.97 8.43
N CYS A 33 3.85 -1.86 8.71
CA CYS A 33 5.28 -1.83 9.01
C CYS A 33 5.61 -2.61 10.32
N ALA A 34 4.71 -2.59 11.30
CA ALA A 34 4.83 -3.38 12.53
C ALA A 34 4.56 -4.88 12.31
N GLU A 35 3.58 -5.24 11.49
CA GLU A 35 3.23 -6.64 11.19
C GLU A 35 4.21 -7.28 10.18
N PHE A 36 4.75 -6.48 9.26
CA PHE A 36 5.61 -6.90 8.16
C PHE A 36 6.84 -5.99 8.06
N PRO A 37 7.90 -6.26 8.83
CA PRO A 37 9.12 -5.44 8.81
C PRO A 37 9.90 -5.52 7.50
N GLN A 38 9.61 -6.53 6.66
CA GLN A 38 10.16 -6.66 5.30
C GLN A 38 9.36 -5.88 4.23
N VAL A 39 8.31 -5.16 4.62
CA VAL A 39 7.51 -4.35 3.70
C VAL A 39 7.97 -2.89 3.79
N GLU A 40 8.35 -2.33 2.64
CA GLU A 40 8.66 -0.91 2.51
C GLU A 40 7.44 -0.16 1.98
N ILE A 41 6.93 0.80 2.75
CA ILE A 41 5.83 1.66 2.33
C ILE A 41 6.36 3.05 2.07
N GLU A 42 6.17 3.54 0.85
CA GLU A 42 6.56 4.90 0.45
C GLU A 42 5.47 5.54 -0.41
N PRO A 43 5.37 6.87 -0.47
CA PRO A 43 4.43 7.52 -1.38
C PRO A 43 4.70 7.12 -2.83
N VAL A 44 3.64 6.80 -3.59
CA VAL A 44 3.79 6.37 -4.98
C VAL A 44 4.47 7.45 -5.83
N ARG A 45 5.53 7.07 -6.54
CA ARG A 45 6.28 7.91 -7.48
C ARG A 45 6.22 7.30 -8.88
N GLU A 46 6.13 8.15 -9.90
CA GLU A 46 6.10 7.73 -11.31
C GLU A 46 7.40 7.04 -11.73
N GLU A 47 8.50 7.34 -11.05
CA GLU A 47 9.85 6.85 -11.35
C GLU A 47 10.19 5.56 -10.58
N SER A 48 9.26 5.03 -9.77
CA SER A 48 9.50 3.91 -8.87
C SER A 48 8.59 2.73 -9.18
N ALA A 49 9.19 1.54 -9.26
CA ALA A 49 8.45 0.29 -9.39
C ALA A 49 7.97 -0.18 -8.01
N TYR A 50 6.69 -0.55 -7.93
CA TYR A 50 6.05 -1.04 -6.72
C TYR A 50 5.47 -2.43 -6.99
N ASP A 51 5.51 -3.29 -5.98
CA ASP A 51 4.82 -4.58 -6.03
C ASP A 51 3.31 -4.40 -5.80
N LEU A 52 2.93 -3.37 -5.04
CA LEU A 52 1.54 -3.05 -4.73
C LEU A 52 1.37 -1.54 -4.61
N ILE A 53 0.25 -1.01 -5.10
CA ILE A 53 -0.11 0.39 -4.89
C ILE A 53 -1.37 0.47 -4.03
N LEU A 54 -1.26 1.13 -2.88
CA LEU A 54 -2.36 1.37 -1.95
C LEU A 54 -2.96 2.75 -2.17
N LEU A 55 -4.18 2.80 -2.67
CA LEU A 55 -4.95 4.04 -2.70
C LEU A 55 -5.77 4.18 -1.43
N ILE A 56 -5.49 5.18 -0.63
CA ILE A 56 -6.30 5.49 0.56
C ILE A 56 -7.13 6.73 0.21
N SER A 57 -8.42 6.53 -0.07
CA SER A 57 -9.36 7.59 -0.45
C SER A 57 -10.46 7.73 0.60
N GLY A 58 -10.65 8.93 1.13
CA GLY A 58 -11.78 9.21 2.05
C GLY A 58 -13.13 9.34 1.35
N CYS A 59 -13.19 9.21 0.02
CA CYS A 59 -14.41 9.35 -0.76
C CYS A 59 -14.42 8.31 -1.90
N HIS A 60 -15.62 7.80 -2.22
CA HIS A 60 -15.84 6.86 -3.32
C HIS A 60 -15.79 7.55 -4.70
N ALA A 61 -15.74 8.87 -4.75
CA ALA A 61 -15.54 9.61 -5.98
C ALA A 61 -14.15 9.27 -6.54
N GLU A 62 -14.12 8.66 -7.71
CA GLU A 62 -12.93 8.24 -8.48
C GLU A 62 -12.08 9.43 -8.98
N CYS A 63 -11.76 10.38 -8.10
CA CYS A 63 -10.98 11.56 -8.43
C CYS A 63 -9.50 11.23 -8.69
N LEU A 64 -9.04 10.02 -8.32
CA LEU A 64 -7.72 9.54 -8.67
C LEU A 64 -7.79 8.63 -9.90
N SER A 65 -7.05 9.02 -10.93
CA SER A 65 -6.83 8.22 -12.13
C SER A 65 -6.02 6.96 -11.78
N VAL A 66 -6.70 5.95 -11.22
CA VAL A 66 -6.15 4.64 -10.82
C VAL A 66 -5.69 3.82 -12.02
N ALA A 67 -6.32 4.03 -13.18
CA ALA A 67 -6.02 3.30 -14.41
C ALA A 67 -4.54 3.42 -14.82
N ALA A 68 -3.91 4.58 -14.61
CA ALA A 68 -2.50 4.80 -14.92
C ALA A 68 -1.55 3.98 -14.02
N TRP A 69 -1.98 3.67 -12.80
CA TRP A 69 -1.20 2.92 -11.81
C TRP A 69 -1.46 1.42 -11.90
N GLN A 70 -2.69 1.02 -12.26
CA GLN A 70 -3.06 -0.38 -12.49
C GLN A 70 -2.26 -1.03 -13.63
N GLN A 71 -1.74 -0.25 -14.57
CA GLN A 71 -0.84 -0.76 -15.60
C GLN A 71 0.60 -1.02 -15.10
N GLN A 72 0.98 -0.41 -13.97
CA GLN A 72 2.32 -0.56 -13.39
C GLN A 72 2.36 -1.64 -12.32
N ALA A 73 1.34 -1.71 -11.47
CA ALA A 73 1.26 -2.63 -10.34
C ALA A 73 -0.20 -2.90 -9.95
N PRO A 74 -0.49 -4.00 -9.22
CA PRO A 74 -1.81 -4.18 -8.62
C PRO A 74 -2.14 -3.00 -7.69
N VAL A 75 -3.33 -2.42 -7.88
CA VAL A 75 -3.81 -1.28 -7.07
C VAL A 75 -4.96 -1.76 -6.17
N ILE A 76 -4.84 -1.51 -4.87
CA ILE A 76 -5.91 -1.76 -3.89
C ILE A 76 -6.37 -0.44 -3.29
N SER A 77 -7.66 -0.16 -3.42
CA SER A 77 -8.29 1.03 -2.84
C SER A 77 -8.89 0.73 -1.47
N ILE A 78 -8.54 1.54 -0.48
CA ILE A 78 -9.06 1.52 0.89
C ILE A 78 -9.83 2.81 1.15
N TYR A 79 -11.05 2.64 1.64
CA TYR A 79 -11.93 3.73 2.04
C TYR A 79 -12.22 3.73 3.55
N GLN A 80 -12.04 2.57 4.19
CA GLN A 80 -12.43 2.30 5.56
C GLN A 80 -11.41 1.34 6.21
N GLU A 81 -11.32 1.32 7.54
CA GLU A 81 -10.46 0.36 8.25
C GLU A 81 -10.86 -1.10 7.99
N ILE A 82 -12.13 -1.36 7.62
CA ILE A 82 -12.60 -2.72 7.28
C ILE A 82 -11.94 -3.29 6.03
N ASP A 83 -11.47 -2.43 5.11
CA ASP A 83 -10.74 -2.87 3.92
C ASP A 83 -9.31 -3.30 4.25
N TYR A 84 -8.79 -2.99 5.45
CA TYR A 84 -7.44 -3.37 5.87
C TYR A 84 -7.22 -4.88 5.84
N ASP A 85 -8.24 -5.67 6.14
CA ASP A 85 -8.14 -7.13 6.13
C ASP A 85 -7.73 -7.66 4.75
N LYS A 86 -8.18 -7.00 3.67
CA LYS A 86 -7.79 -7.32 2.29
C LYS A 86 -6.29 -7.12 2.07
N ILE A 87 -5.74 -5.99 2.52
CA ILE A 87 -4.29 -5.73 2.42
C ILE A 87 -3.53 -6.76 3.24
N GLN A 88 -3.94 -6.96 4.50
CA GLN A 88 -3.27 -7.89 5.40
C GLN A 88 -3.21 -9.30 4.80
N LYS A 89 -4.32 -9.77 4.21
CA LYS A 89 -4.37 -11.07 3.54
C LYS A 89 -3.48 -11.10 2.30
N TYR A 90 -3.47 -10.03 1.50
CA TYR A 90 -2.62 -9.91 0.32
C TYR A 90 -1.13 -9.95 0.67
N LEU A 91 -0.72 -9.19 1.70
CA LEU A 91 0.66 -9.17 2.18
C LEU A 91 1.07 -10.48 2.84
N LYS A 92 0.15 -11.16 3.54
CA LYS A 92 0.40 -12.53 4.04
C LYS A 92 0.64 -13.51 2.91
N ASP A 93 -0.12 -13.43 1.81
CA ASP A 93 0.08 -14.30 0.66
C ASP A 93 1.43 -14.01 -0.04
N MET A 94 1.74 -12.73 -0.26
CA MET A 94 3.02 -12.31 -0.86
C MET A 94 4.24 -12.66 -0.01
N CYS A 95 4.20 -12.36 1.29
CA CYS A 95 5.30 -12.65 2.21
C CYS A 95 5.36 -14.13 2.60
N GLY A 96 4.23 -14.84 2.57
CA GLY A 96 4.09 -16.24 2.96
C GLY A 96 4.38 -17.23 1.84
N LYS A 97 4.30 -16.83 0.57
CA LYS A 97 4.74 -17.64 -0.57
C LYS A 97 6.26 -17.64 -0.69
N LYS A 98 6.92 -18.40 0.18
CA LYS A 98 8.14 -19.12 -0.20
C LYS A 98 7.72 -20.53 -0.59
N SER A 99 7.64 -20.82 -1.88
CA SER A 99 7.64 -22.18 -2.41
C SER A 99 8.86 -22.34 -3.30
#